data_AF-A0A8H7IU40-F1
#
_entry.id   AF-A0A8H7IU40-F1
#
_cell.length_a   1.000
_cell.length_b   1.000
_cell.length_c   1.000
_cell.angle_alpha   90.00
_cell.angle_beta   90.00
_cell.angle_gamma   90.00
#
_symmetry.space_group_name_H-M   'P 1'
#
loop_
_entity.id
_entity.type
_entity.pdbx_description
1 polymer ?
#
loop_
_entity_poly.entity_id
_entity_poly.type
_entity_poly.pdbx_seq_one_letter_code
_entity_poly.pdbx_strand_id
1 'polypeptide(L)'
;MNVILTVGCENTEAESSRSIFGIPELDALITSPSPSVLELVSPPPTHHPSGAGKTSLLYLIIAHAILPATFDTIPDLNGHNAAIILFDPLHHFSVPRLASTMLHLLTSKLQTPAATLDESTKTSLINLTALSLDHVHIFHPQSWASLQTTLATLPEYLFNTTRHKSTNRRIHTLILEDTDAFTWPLRAMHSSSTTNPHPPPSQTLTTQLLHLSTLLSCNILTTSPSLVPTAFRPALPSSWPSGVQLTRLAVRRIEVVKFAPEMSIEQAEAEKGARWDVVRRGRFECWRVGGAGLGPRRHGNAGEEQGFVFCVGREGVSVEREERG
;
A
#
# COMPACT_ATOMS: atom_id res chain seq x y z
N MET A 1 33.66 -49.01 25.16
CA MET A 1 33.53 -48.25 23.90
C MET A 1 32.06 -47.92 23.70
N ASN A 2 31.67 -46.67 23.92
CA ASN A 2 30.59 -45.97 23.23
C ASN A 2 30.54 -44.55 23.79
N VAL A 3 31.18 -43.65 23.05
CA VAL A 3 31.13 -42.20 23.26
C VAL A 3 29.90 -41.70 22.52
N ILE A 4 28.94 -41.13 23.25
CA ILE A 4 27.81 -40.41 22.68
C ILE A 4 28.30 -39.00 22.39
N LEU A 5 28.46 -38.67 21.10
CA LEU A 5 28.71 -37.31 20.63
C LEU A 5 27.36 -36.58 20.50
N THR A 6 27.05 -35.73 21.47
CA THR A 6 26.03 -34.69 21.32
C THR A 6 26.62 -33.55 20.49
N VAL A 7 26.22 -33.48 19.22
CA VAL A 7 26.42 -32.30 18.38
C VAL A 7 25.35 -31.27 18.76
N GLY A 8 25.77 -30.20 19.43
CA GLY A 8 24.94 -29.02 19.62
C GLY A 8 24.87 -28.25 18.31
N CYS A 9 23.70 -28.26 17.66
CA CYS A 9 23.40 -27.27 16.63
C CYS A 9 22.99 -25.98 17.33
N GLU A 10 23.92 -25.03 17.39
CA GLU A 10 23.63 -23.63 17.65
C GLU A 10 22.78 -23.09 16.49
N ASN A 11 21.47 -22.92 16.74
CA ASN A 11 20.58 -22.21 15.82
C ASN A 11 20.87 -20.72 15.88
N THR A 12 21.85 -20.29 15.09
CA THR A 12 22.03 -18.90 14.69
C THR A 12 21.29 -18.67 13.38
N GLU A 13 19.96 -18.67 13.42
CA GLU A 13 19.16 -18.15 12.32
C GLU A 13 18.91 -16.67 12.58
N ALA A 14 19.74 -15.83 11.97
CA ALA A 14 19.38 -14.43 11.74
C ALA A 14 18.11 -14.43 10.89
N GLU A 15 17.00 -13.96 11.46
CA GLU A 15 15.76 -13.66 10.73
C GLU A 15 16.09 -12.69 9.60
N SER A 16 16.33 -13.22 8.40
CA SER A 16 16.34 -12.44 7.17
C SER A 16 14.92 -11.92 6.99
N SER A 17 14.68 -10.68 7.44
CA SER A 17 13.43 -9.97 7.26
C SER A 17 13.09 -9.98 5.77
N ARG A 18 12.11 -10.79 5.38
CA ARG A 18 11.69 -10.90 3.98
C ARG A 18 11.08 -9.56 3.56
N SER A 19 11.75 -8.88 2.63
CA SER A 19 11.23 -7.69 1.97
C SER A 19 10.12 -8.10 0.99
N ILE A 20 8.86 -7.86 1.36
CA ILE A 20 7.69 -8.24 0.55
C ILE A 20 7.36 -7.11 -0.42
N PHE A 21 7.25 -5.88 0.09
CA PHE A 21 6.90 -4.68 -0.67
C PHE A 21 8.07 -3.69 -0.84
N GLY A 22 9.24 -3.96 -0.26
CA GLY A 22 10.40 -3.07 -0.38
C GLY A 22 10.37 -1.89 0.59
N ILE A 23 9.39 -1.88 1.50
CA ILE A 23 9.17 -0.83 2.49
C ILE A 23 9.31 -1.49 3.86
N PRO A 24 10.46 -1.40 4.54
CA PRO A 24 10.73 -2.13 5.78
C PRO A 24 9.66 -1.93 6.85
N GLU A 25 9.15 -0.71 6.98
CA GLU A 25 8.15 -0.33 7.96
C GLU A 25 6.77 -0.94 7.64
N LEU A 26 6.44 -1.18 6.37
CA LEU A 26 5.24 -1.89 5.94
C LEU A 26 5.41 -3.40 6.06
N ASP A 27 6.57 -3.91 5.65
CA ASP A 27 6.89 -5.34 5.68
C ASP A 27 6.90 -5.88 7.12
N ALA A 28 7.34 -5.06 8.08
CA ALA A 28 7.24 -5.38 9.52
C ALA A 28 5.80 -5.57 10.03
N LEU A 29 4.79 -5.01 9.36
CA LEU A 29 3.37 -5.17 9.75
C LEU A 29 2.74 -6.45 9.19
N ILE A 30 3.41 -7.10 8.24
CA ILE A 30 2.89 -8.26 7.51
C ILE A 30 3.43 -9.52 8.16
N THR A 31 2.54 -10.25 8.84
CA THR A 31 2.90 -11.51 9.51
C THR A 31 2.67 -12.74 8.63
N SER A 32 2.10 -12.58 7.43
CA SER A 32 1.73 -13.69 6.56
C SER A 32 2.81 -14.03 5.53
N PRO A 33 2.94 -15.33 5.15
CA PRO A 33 3.84 -15.73 4.09
C PRO A 33 3.38 -15.18 2.73
N SER A 34 4.30 -15.06 1.78
CA SER A 34 3.98 -14.77 0.38
C SER A 34 3.28 -15.97 -0.27
N PRO A 35 2.16 -15.80 -0.99
CA PRO A 35 1.51 -14.53 -1.31
C PRO A 35 0.70 -13.96 -0.13
N SER A 36 0.93 -12.68 0.17
CA SER A 36 0.21 -11.98 1.24
C SER A 36 -1.05 -11.32 0.70
N VAL A 37 -2.12 -11.33 1.51
CA VAL A 37 -3.33 -10.54 1.25
C VAL A 37 -3.33 -9.31 2.16
N LEU A 38 -3.35 -8.12 1.54
CA LEU A 38 -3.28 -6.83 2.22
C LEU A 38 -4.54 -6.01 1.93
N GLU A 39 -5.18 -5.52 3.00
CA GLU A 39 -6.30 -4.58 2.92
C GLU A 39 -5.89 -3.22 3.50
N LEU A 40 -5.88 -2.18 2.67
CA LEU A 40 -5.71 -0.80 3.12
C LEU A 40 -7.08 -0.15 3.32
N VAL A 41 -7.42 0.16 4.58
CA VAL A 41 -8.69 0.77 4.94
C VAL A 41 -8.50 2.16 5.49
N SER A 42 -9.30 3.13 5.05
CA SER A 42 -9.27 4.49 5.59
C SER A 42 -10.58 4.88 6.26
N PRO A 43 -10.63 5.97 7.01
CA PRO A 43 -11.90 6.61 7.36
C PRO A 43 -12.70 6.97 6.09
N PRO A 44 -14.02 7.20 6.20
CA PRO A 44 -14.83 7.67 5.07
C PRO A 44 -14.33 9.03 4.57
N PRO A 45 -14.56 9.38 3.30
CA PRO A 45 -14.16 10.68 2.75
C PRO A 45 -14.73 11.89 3.51
N THR A 46 -15.85 11.71 4.23
CA THR A 46 -16.49 12.74 5.05
C THR A 46 -15.77 13.02 6.38
N HIS A 47 -14.84 12.16 6.79
CA HIS A 47 -14.12 12.31 8.04
C HIS A 47 -13.15 13.50 8.03
N HIS A 48 -12.47 13.71 6.91
CA HIS A 48 -11.46 14.76 6.79
C HIS A 48 -11.50 15.33 5.36
N PRO A 49 -11.45 16.67 5.18
CA PRO A 49 -11.58 17.30 3.86
C PRO A 49 -10.45 16.93 2.89
N SER A 50 -9.30 16.51 3.42
CA SER A 50 -8.22 15.92 2.62
C SER A 50 -8.28 14.40 2.67
N GLY A 51 -7.95 13.77 1.55
CA GLY A 51 -7.90 12.31 1.42
C GLY A 51 -6.99 11.65 2.47
N ALA A 52 -7.22 10.37 2.71
CA ALA A 52 -6.59 9.61 3.80
C ALA A 52 -5.21 9.02 3.48
N GLY A 53 -4.68 9.22 2.27
CA GLY A 53 -3.31 8.81 1.91
C GLY A 53 -3.16 7.38 1.34
N LYS A 54 -4.25 6.60 1.19
CA LYS A 54 -4.20 5.22 0.63
C LYS A 54 -3.52 5.16 -0.74
N THR A 55 -4.00 5.96 -1.70
CA THR A 55 -3.46 6.05 -3.05
C THR A 55 -2.01 6.55 -3.05
N SER A 56 -1.64 7.41 -2.10
CA SER A 56 -0.26 7.87 -1.95
C SER A 56 0.68 6.76 -1.50
N LEU A 57 0.27 5.98 -0.49
CA LEU A 57 1.01 4.78 -0.08
C LEU A 57 1.07 3.76 -1.22
N LEU A 58 0.00 3.65 -2.01
CA LEU A 58 -0.05 2.78 -3.18
C LEU A 58 1.00 3.15 -4.23
N TYR A 59 1.19 4.45 -4.52
CA TYR A 59 2.27 4.88 -5.43
C TYR A 59 3.64 4.44 -4.94
N LEU A 60 3.91 4.52 -3.63
CA LEU A 60 5.18 4.08 -3.06
C LEU A 60 5.36 2.57 -3.21
N ILE A 61 4.32 1.78 -2.90
CA ILE A 61 4.32 0.32 -3.09
C ILE A 61 4.58 -0.06 -4.55
N ILE A 62 3.90 0.60 -5.49
CA ILE A 62 4.06 0.34 -6.93
C ILE A 62 5.47 0.72 -7.38
N ALA A 63 6.01 1.86 -6.91
CA ALA A 63 7.36 2.29 -7.24
C ALA A 63 8.41 1.23 -6.84
N HIS A 64 8.35 0.72 -5.60
CA HIS A 64 9.24 -0.36 -5.16
C HIS A 64 9.03 -1.67 -5.94
N ALA A 65 7.80 -1.99 -6.33
CA ALA A 65 7.56 -3.19 -7.12
C ALA A 65 8.22 -3.16 -8.51
N ILE A 66 8.13 -2.03 -9.23
CA ILE A 66 8.54 -1.93 -10.64
C ILE A 66 9.98 -1.46 -10.84
N LEU A 67 10.56 -0.72 -9.89
CA LEU A 67 11.96 -0.29 -9.93
C LEU A 67 12.90 -1.49 -9.74
N PRO A 68 14.11 -1.46 -10.31
CA PRO A 68 15.12 -2.48 -10.07
C PRO A 68 15.67 -2.39 -8.64
N ALA A 69 16.27 -3.49 -8.15
CA ALA A 69 16.90 -3.52 -6.83
C ALA A 69 18.09 -2.54 -6.72
N THR A 70 18.81 -2.35 -7.83
CA THR A 70 20.00 -1.51 -7.94
C THR A 70 19.94 -0.69 -9.22
N PHE A 71 20.52 0.51 -9.22
CA PHE A 71 20.67 1.29 -10.45
C PHE A 71 21.90 2.20 -10.37
N ASP A 72 22.83 2.04 -11.32
CA ASP A 72 24.04 2.85 -11.43
C ASP A 72 24.80 2.93 -10.09
N THR A 73 24.95 4.12 -9.52
CA THR A 73 25.63 4.38 -8.23
C THR A 73 24.74 4.12 -7.00
N ILE A 74 23.47 3.74 -7.19
CA ILE A 74 22.53 3.44 -6.10
C ILE A 74 22.51 1.93 -5.82
N PRO A 75 23.15 1.48 -4.72
CA PRO A 75 23.30 0.06 -4.45
C PRO A 75 22.03 -0.59 -3.89
N ASP A 76 21.11 0.18 -3.31
CA ASP A 76 19.89 -0.35 -2.69
C ASP A 76 18.68 0.58 -2.84
N LEU A 77 17.86 0.24 -3.83
CA LEU A 77 16.55 0.84 -4.08
C LEU A 77 15.40 0.10 -3.40
N ASN A 78 15.65 -1.07 -2.77
CA ASN A 78 14.61 -2.00 -2.35
C ASN A 78 13.58 -2.29 -3.46
N GLY A 79 14.02 -2.31 -4.71
CA GLY A 79 13.18 -2.56 -5.88
C GLY A 79 13.05 -4.05 -6.20
N HIS A 80 11.90 -4.48 -6.72
CA HIS A 80 11.65 -5.89 -7.05
C HIS A 80 11.77 -6.24 -8.54
N ASN A 81 12.02 -5.26 -9.41
CA ASN A 81 12.09 -5.41 -10.87
C ASN A 81 10.93 -6.24 -11.46
N ALA A 82 9.72 -5.99 -10.96
CA ALA A 82 8.55 -6.79 -11.28
C ALA A 82 7.53 -5.97 -12.10
N ALA A 83 6.39 -6.59 -12.38
CA ALA A 83 5.23 -5.92 -12.97
C ALA A 83 4.05 -5.91 -11.98
N ILE A 84 3.16 -4.93 -12.15
CA ILE A 84 1.99 -4.71 -11.30
C ILE A 84 0.72 -4.73 -12.14
N ILE A 85 -0.35 -5.27 -11.57
CA ILE A 85 -1.69 -5.23 -12.15
C ILE A 85 -2.56 -4.35 -11.25
N LEU A 86 -3.15 -3.30 -11.81
CA LEU A 86 -3.99 -2.34 -11.11
C LEU A 86 -5.37 -2.31 -11.75
N PHE A 87 -6.40 -2.48 -10.93
CA PHE A 87 -7.79 -2.24 -11.28
C PHE A 87 -8.24 -0.93 -10.66
N ASP A 88 -8.50 0.07 -11.50
CA ASP A 88 -8.92 1.42 -11.12
C ASP A 88 -10.29 1.76 -11.72
N PRO A 89 -11.41 1.26 -11.15
CA PRO A 89 -12.75 1.59 -11.61
C PRO A 89 -13.09 3.09 -11.57
N LEU A 90 -12.45 3.87 -10.69
CA LEU A 90 -12.79 5.28 -10.44
C LEU A 90 -11.87 6.28 -11.17
N HIS A 91 -10.86 5.80 -11.91
CA HIS A 91 -9.87 6.64 -12.60
C HIS A 91 -9.14 7.61 -11.66
N HIS A 92 -8.84 7.15 -10.45
CA HIS A 92 -8.12 7.95 -9.44
C HIS A 92 -6.59 7.85 -9.59
N PHE A 93 -6.10 6.84 -10.29
CA PHE A 93 -4.68 6.58 -10.45
C PHE A 93 -4.05 7.55 -11.46
N SER A 94 -2.94 8.16 -11.07
CA SER A 94 -2.21 9.15 -11.85
C SER A 94 -0.80 8.66 -12.14
N VAL A 95 -0.54 8.26 -13.38
CA VAL A 95 0.80 7.88 -13.86
C VAL A 95 1.83 9.00 -13.63
N PRO A 96 1.55 10.29 -13.88
CA PRO A 96 2.47 11.38 -13.54
C PRO A 96 2.82 11.45 -12.05
N ARG A 97 1.86 11.15 -11.17
CA ARG A 97 2.10 11.12 -9.73
C ARG A 97 2.97 9.93 -9.32
N LEU A 98 2.76 8.76 -9.93
CA LEU A 98 3.65 7.60 -9.75
C LEU A 98 5.07 7.95 -10.21
N ALA A 99 5.23 8.53 -11.40
CA ALA A 99 6.53 8.93 -11.95
C ALA A 99 7.27 9.91 -11.03
N SER A 100 6.55 10.91 -10.49
CA SER A 100 7.10 11.85 -9.52
C SER A 100 7.59 11.13 -8.26
N THR A 101 6.78 10.20 -7.73
CA THR A 101 7.12 9.40 -6.54
C THR A 101 8.36 8.53 -6.77
N MET A 102 8.48 7.90 -7.95
CA MET A 102 9.67 7.13 -8.33
C MET A 102 10.92 8.01 -8.43
N LEU A 103 10.81 9.16 -9.10
CA LEU A 103 11.92 10.11 -9.21
C LEU A 103 12.37 10.62 -7.84
N HIS A 104 11.43 10.95 -6.96
CA HIS A 104 11.73 11.34 -5.58
C HIS A 104 12.42 10.22 -4.80
N LEU A 105 11.98 8.97 -4.95
CA LEU A 105 12.64 7.82 -4.33
C LEU A 105 14.08 7.68 -4.84
N LEU A 106 14.29 7.75 -6.15
CA LEU A 106 15.61 7.65 -6.77
C LEU A 106 16.55 8.78 -6.31
N THR A 107 16.09 10.04 -6.34
CA THR A 107 16.91 11.18 -5.93
C THR A 107 17.20 11.19 -4.43
N SER A 108 16.25 10.76 -3.59
CA SER A 108 16.47 10.65 -2.14
C SER A 108 17.59 9.68 -1.79
N LYS A 109 17.81 8.65 -2.61
CA LYS A 109 18.83 7.60 -2.41
C LYS A 109 20.22 8.00 -2.91
N LEU A 110 20.32 8.99 -3.79
CA LEU A 110 21.60 9.48 -4.33
C LEU A 110 22.43 10.29 -3.32
N GLN A 111 21.90 10.60 -2.14
CA GLN A 111 22.54 11.41 -1.06
C GLN A 111 23.10 12.78 -1.51
N THR A 112 22.88 13.16 -2.77
CA THR A 112 23.36 14.35 -3.44
C THR A 112 22.17 15.24 -3.75
N PRO A 113 22.23 16.56 -3.50
CA PRO A 113 21.12 17.46 -3.81
C PRO A 113 20.71 17.39 -5.29
N ALA A 114 19.41 17.32 -5.57
CA ALA A 114 18.90 17.23 -6.95
C ALA A 114 19.37 18.39 -7.86
N ALA A 115 19.62 19.57 -7.27
CA ALA A 115 20.11 20.75 -7.98
C ALA A 115 21.56 20.61 -8.48
N THR A 116 22.37 19.75 -7.86
CA THR A 116 23.77 19.53 -8.22
C THR A 116 23.97 18.30 -9.10
N LEU A 117 22.89 17.57 -9.42
CA LEU A 117 22.97 16.42 -10.33
C LEU A 117 23.31 16.89 -11.74
N ASP A 118 24.25 16.18 -12.35
CA ASP A 118 24.62 16.30 -13.75
C ASP A 118 23.45 15.93 -14.67
N GLU A 119 23.43 16.53 -15.86
CA GLU A 119 22.33 16.35 -16.83
C GLU A 119 22.24 14.91 -17.35
N SER A 120 23.38 14.21 -17.43
CA SER A 120 23.45 12.78 -17.77
C SER A 120 22.73 11.92 -16.75
N THR A 121 23.01 12.10 -15.45
CA THR A 121 22.30 11.36 -14.39
C THR A 121 20.81 11.65 -14.40
N LYS A 122 20.39 12.92 -14.55
CA LYS A 122 18.96 13.26 -14.65
C LYS A 122 18.28 12.54 -15.81
N THR A 123 18.90 12.54 -16.99
CA THR A 123 18.40 11.83 -18.17
C THR A 123 18.28 10.33 -17.91
N SER A 124 19.28 9.73 -17.25
CA SER A 124 19.27 8.32 -16.89
C SER A 124 18.16 7.95 -15.91
N LEU A 125 17.90 8.78 -14.88
CA LEU A 125 16.80 8.59 -13.93
C LEU A 125 15.43 8.69 -14.59
N ILE A 126 15.25 9.66 -15.51
CA ILE A 126 14.01 9.81 -16.28
C ILE A 126 13.79 8.60 -17.18
N ASN A 127 14.84 8.15 -17.88
CA ASN A 127 14.78 6.97 -18.74
C ASN A 127 14.44 5.71 -17.94
N LEU A 128 15.07 5.50 -16.78
CA LEU A 128 14.74 4.40 -15.88
C LEU A 128 13.27 4.44 -15.44
N THR A 129 12.78 5.64 -15.09
CA THR A 129 11.39 5.84 -14.68
C THR A 129 10.44 5.47 -15.81
N ALA A 130 10.68 5.96 -17.02
CA ALA A 130 9.88 5.64 -18.20
C ALA A 130 9.87 4.13 -18.51
N LEU A 131 11.04 3.48 -18.50
CA LEU A 131 11.16 2.04 -18.72
C LEU A 131 10.47 1.22 -17.63
N SER A 132 10.50 1.67 -16.38
CA SER A 132 9.84 0.97 -15.27
C SER A 132 8.32 1.11 -15.33
N LEU A 133 7.80 2.25 -15.82
CA LEU A 133 6.36 2.50 -15.99
C LEU A 133 5.70 1.60 -17.05
N ASP A 134 6.46 1.08 -18.03
CA ASP A 134 5.98 0.09 -19.00
C ASP A 134 5.46 -1.20 -18.34
N HIS A 135 5.75 -1.41 -17.05
CA HIS A 135 5.42 -2.60 -16.27
C HIS A 135 4.24 -2.42 -15.30
N VAL A 136 3.48 -1.34 -15.45
CA VAL A 136 2.21 -1.11 -14.74
C VAL A 136 1.04 -1.36 -15.70
N HIS A 137 0.28 -2.42 -15.44
CA HIS A 137 -0.90 -2.77 -16.23
C HIS A 137 -2.16 -2.24 -15.55
N ILE A 138 -2.82 -1.25 -16.16
CA ILE A 138 -3.98 -0.56 -15.57
C ILE A 138 -5.25 -0.95 -16.32
N PHE A 139 -6.25 -1.42 -15.58
CA PHE A 139 -7.57 -1.77 -16.07
C PHE A 139 -8.64 -0.92 -15.40
N HIS A 140 -9.63 -0.45 -16.17
CA HIS A 140 -10.67 0.45 -15.66
C HIS A 140 -12.07 -0.18 -15.79
N PRO A 141 -12.38 -1.24 -15.02
CA PRO A 141 -13.67 -1.91 -15.11
C PRO A 141 -14.79 -0.97 -14.64
N GLN A 142 -15.77 -0.70 -15.52
CA GLN A 142 -16.84 0.28 -15.26
C GLN A 142 -18.04 -0.30 -14.48
N SER A 143 -18.05 -1.61 -14.23
CA SER A 143 -19.13 -2.30 -13.52
C SER A 143 -18.61 -3.58 -12.87
N TRP A 144 -19.41 -4.16 -11.98
CA TRP A 144 -19.08 -5.45 -11.36
C TRP A 144 -18.87 -6.55 -12.41
N ALA A 145 -19.77 -6.64 -13.40
CA ALA A 145 -19.65 -7.62 -14.48
C ALA A 145 -18.38 -7.39 -15.32
N SER A 146 -18.04 -6.12 -15.58
CA SER A 146 -16.78 -5.78 -16.26
C SER A 146 -15.57 -6.24 -15.46
N LEU A 147 -15.55 -6.01 -14.14
CA LEU A 147 -14.46 -6.47 -13.27
C LEU A 147 -14.31 -7.99 -13.32
N GLN A 148 -15.41 -8.72 -13.18
CA GLN A 148 -15.43 -10.18 -13.21
C GLN A 148 -14.89 -10.73 -14.54
N THR A 149 -15.30 -10.15 -15.67
CA THR A 149 -14.77 -10.52 -16.99
C THR A 149 -13.29 -10.19 -17.11
N THR A 150 -12.84 -9.01 -16.66
CA THR A 150 -11.42 -8.64 -16.72
C THR A 150 -10.56 -9.57 -15.86
N LEU A 151 -11.02 -9.96 -14.66
CA LEU A 151 -10.33 -10.94 -13.82
C LEU A 151 -10.25 -12.31 -14.51
N ALA A 152 -11.33 -12.76 -15.15
CA ALA A 152 -11.37 -14.04 -15.85
C ALA A 152 -10.46 -14.09 -17.08
N THR A 153 -10.34 -13.00 -17.84
CA THR A 153 -9.51 -12.93 -19.06
C THR A 153 -8.09 -12.43 -18.81
N LEU A 154 -7.77 -12.04 -17.56
CA LEU A 154 -6.44 -11.55 -17.19
C LEU A 154 -5.31 -12.52 -17.56
N PRO A 155 -5.42 -13.86 -17.33
CA PRO A 155 -4.36 -14.78 -17.74
C PRO A 155 -4.11 -14.76 -19.25
N GLU A 156 -5.15 -14.66 -20.08
CA GLU A 156 -5.01 -14.58 -21.54
C GLU A 156 -4.24 -13.32 -21.96
N TYR A 157 -4.51 -12.19 -21.33
CA TYR A 157 -3.77 -10.95 -21.55
C TYR A 157 -2.28 -11.10 -21.16
N LEU A 158 -2.01 -11.64 -19.96
CA LEU A 158 -0.65 -11.75 -19.41
C LEU A 158 0.23 -12.77 -20.14
N PHE A 159 -0.36 -13.85 -20.66
CA PHE A 159 0.39 -14.87 -21.40
C PHE A 159 0.53 -14.55 -22.90
N ASN A 160 -0.06 -13.45 -23.37
CA ASN A 160 0.10 -12.98 -24.73
C ASN A 160 1.29 -12.00 -24.83
N THR A 161 2.42 -12.50 -25.29
CA THR A 161 3.68 -11.76 -25.38
C THR A 161 3.66 -10.56 -26.32
N THR A 162 2.65 -10.45 -27.19
CA THR A 162 2.50 -9.32 -28.12
C THR A 162 1.72 -8.15 -27.52
N ARG A 163 1.03 -8.36 -26.39
CA ARG A 163 0.15 -7.36 -25.78
C ARG A 163 0.86 -6.41 -24.83
N HIS A 164 2.03 -6.79 -24.31
CA HIS A 164 2.76 -6.00 -23.33
C HIS A 164 4.26 -6.36 -23.25
N LYS A 165 5.03 -5.50 -22.57
CA LYS A 165 6.49 -5.63 -22.42
C LYS A 165 6.94 -6.40 -21.16
N SER A 166 6.01 -6.74 -20.27
CA SER A 166 6.31 -7.36 -18.97
C SER A 166 6.55 -8.88 -18.97
N THR A 167 6.68 -9.51 -20.12
CA THR A 167 6.76 -10.99 -20.24
C THR A 167 7.92 -11.62 -19.46
N ASN A 168 9.01 -10.87 -19.29
CA ASN A 168 10.21 -11.31 -18.57
C ASN A 168 10.19 -10.91 -17.08
N ARG A 169 9.06 -10.41 -16.56
CA ARG A 169 8.93 -9.98 -15.16
C ARG A 169 7.83 -10.78 -14.48
N ARG A 170 8.08 -11.17 -13.22
CA ARG A 170 7.03 -11.72 -12.37
C ARG A 170 5.98 -10.66 -12.06
N ILE A 171 4.74 -11.08 -11.83
CA ILE A 171 3.72 -10.21 -11.26
C ILE A 171 3.99 -10.11 -9.75
N HIS A 172 4.18 -8.90 -9.24
CA HIS A 172 4.46 -8.69 -7.81
C HIS A 172 3.18 -8.64 -6.99
N THR A 173 2.24 -7.79 -7.40
CA THR A 173 0.97 -7.57 -6.70
C THR A 173 -0.16 -7.32 -7.70
N LEU A 174 -1.33 -7.89 -7.39
CA LEU A 174 -2.61 -7.56 -7.99
C LEU A 174 -3.36 -6.59 -7.07
N ILE A 175 -3.68 -5.41 -7.60
CA ILE A 175 -4.21 -4.28 -6.85
C ILE A 175 -5.63 -3.96 -7.29
N LEU A 176 -6.57 -3.83 -6.36
CA LEU A 176 -7.92 -3.31 -6.59
C LEU A 176 -8.14 -1.99 -5.84
N GLU A 177 -8.21 -0.88 -6.58
CA GLU A 177 -8.33 0.49 -6.06
C GLU A 177 -9.53 1.22 -6.69
N ASP A 178 -10.67 1.42 -6.06
CA ASP A 178 -11.09 1.12 -4.70
C ASP A 178 -12.30 0.17 -4.76
N THR A 179 -12.36 -0.80 -3.85
CA THR A 179 -13.48 -1.76 -3.76
C THR A 179 -14.84 -1.09 -3.57
N ASP A 180 -14.88 0.13 -3.03
CA ASP A 180 -16.12 0.86 -2.78
C ASP A 180 -16.87 1.28 -4.04
N ALA A 181 -16.18 1.33 -5.19
CA ALA A 181 -16.78 1.62 -6.50
C ALA A 181 -17.96 0.68 -6.81
N PHE A 182 -17.95 -0.52 -6.24
CA PHE A 182 -18.98 -1.54 -6.48
C PHE A 182 -19.99 -1.68 -5.33
N THR A 183 -19.76 -1.08 -4.16
CA THR A 183 -20.61 -1.26 -2.97
C THR A 183 -22.07 -0.87 -3.23
N TRP A 184 -22.30 0.36 -3.71
CA TRP A 184 -23.66 0.88 -3.92
C TRP A 184 -24.39 0.21 -5.09
N PRO A 185 -23.76 0.01 -6.27
CA PRO A 185 -24.37 -0.76 -7.35
C PRO A 185 -24.78 -2.17 -6.91
N LEU A 186 -23.92 -2.88 -6.18
CA LEU A 186 -24.23 -4.23 -5.67
C LEU A 186 -25.39 -4.21 -4.67
N ARG A 187 -25.44 -3.23 -3.77
CA ARG A 187 -26.57 -3.07 -2.83
C ARG A 187 -27.89 -2.80 -3.57
N ALA A 188 -27.86 -1.92 -4.57
CA ALA A 188 -29.05 -1.59 -5.35
C ALA A 188 -29.61 -2.82 -6.08
N MET A 189 -28.74 -3.64 -6.68
CA MET A 189 -29.13 -4.87 -7.38
C MET A 189 -29.82 -5.90 -6.48
N HIS A 190 -29.47 -5.96 -5.19
CA HIS A 190 -29.98 -6.96 -4.25
C HIS A 190 -31.01 -6.40 -3.25
N SER A 191 -31.42 -5.13 -3.42
CA SER A 191 -32.38 -4.44 -2.55
C SER A 191 -33.77 -5.09 -2.50
N SER A 192 -34.10 -5.95 -3.46
CA SER A 192 -35.34 -6.74 -3.53
C SER A 192 -35.26 -8.09 -2.81
N SER A 193 -34.10 -8.50 -2.30
CA SER A 193 -33.91 -9.76 -1.57
C SER A 193 -33.96 -9.53 -0.05
N THR A 194 -34.66 -10.41 0.68
CA THR A 194 -34.77 -10.37 2.15
C THR A 194 -33.51 -10.91 2.86
N THR A 195 -32.53 -11.39 2.10
CA THR A 195 -31.24 -11.91 2.58
C THR A 195 -30.17 -10.83 2.53
N ASN A 196 -29.21 -10.85 3.47
CA ASN A 196 -28.06 -9.94 3.43
C ASN A 196 -27.42 -9.95 2.03
N PRO A 197 -27.31 -8.81 1.33
CA PRO A 197 -26.99 -8.75 -0.11
C PRO A 197 -25.50 -8.95 -0.45
N HIS A 198 -24.63 -9.06 0.54
CA HIS A 198 -23.16 -9.04 0.39
C HIS A 198 -22.43 -10.39 0.25
N PRO A 199 -22.92 -11.56 0.73
CA PRO A 199 -22.13 -12.78 0.73
C PRO A 199 -21.73 -13.26 -0.67
N PRO A 200 -22.63 -13.36 -1.68
CA PRO A 200 -22.26 -13.93 -2.97
C PRO A 200 -21.23 -13.11 -3.75
N PRO A 201 -21.39 -11.77 -3.94
CA PRO A 201 -20.41 -10.99 -4.68
C PRO A 201 -19.03 -10.95 -4.02
N SER A 202 -18.98 -10.78 -2.69
CA SER A 202 -17.71 -10.75 -1.95
C SER A 202 -16.97 -12.08 -2.00
N GLN A 203 -17.69 -13.21 -1.90
CA GLN A 203 -17.11 -14.54 -2.00
C GLN A 203 -16.56 -14.82 -3.40
N THR A 204 -17.32 -14.47 -4.45
CA THR A 204 -16.86 -14.65 -5.83
C THR A 204 -15.59 -13.84 -6.12
N LEU A 205 -15.55 -12.57 -5.70
CA LEU A 205 -14.37 -11.72 -5.89
C LEU A 205 -13.15 -12.27 -5.15
N THR A 206 -13.26 -12.53 -3.86
CA THR A 206 -12.12 -13.03 -3.06
C THR A 206 -11.62 -14.39 -3.55
N THR A 207 -12.52 -15.26 -4.01
CA THR A 207 -12.15 -16.56 -4.62
C THR A 207 -11.38 -16.36 -5.93
N GLN A 208 -11.84 -15.47 -6.80
CA GLN A 208 -11.16 -15.19 -8.07
C GLN A 208 -9.81 -14.51 -7.85
N LEU A 209 -9.73 -13.54 -6.94
CA LEU A 209 -8.47 -12.88 -6.59
C LEU A 209 -7.46 -13.90 -6.03
N LEU A 210 -7.90 -14.81 -5.15
CA LEU A 210 -7.04 -15.87 -4.61
C LEU A 210 -6.60 -16.87 -5.68
N HIS A 211 -7.49 -17.23 -6.61
CA HIS A 211 -7.15 -18.08 -7.74
C HIS A 211 -6.06 -17.45 -8.61
N LEU A 212 -6.23 -16.18 -8.99
CA LEU A 212 -5.23 -15.43 -9.77
C LEU A 212 -3.92 -15.25 -9.01
N SER A 213 -3.97 -14.94 -7.72
CA SER A 213 -2.79 -14.83 -6.86
C SER A 213 -2.01 -16.13 -6.79
N THR A 214 -2.69 -17.28 -6.72
CA THR A 214 -2.06 -18.60 -6.74
C THR A 214 -1.45 -18.89 -8.11
N LEU A 215 -2.20 -18.63 -9.19
CA LEU A 215 -1.75 -18.86 -10.57
C LEU A 215 -0.52 -18.01 -10.92
N LEU A 216 -0.50 -16.75 -10.49
CA LEU A 216 0.56 -15.79 -10.78
C LEU A 216 1.65 -15.73 -9.69
N SER A 217 1.46 -16.46 -8.58
CA SER A 217 2.31 -16.38 -7.38
C SER A 217 2.57 -14.95 -6.90
N CYS A 218 1.52 -14.12 -6.90
CA CYS A 218 1.58 -12.69 -6.60
C CYS A 218 0.75 -12.30 -5.37
N ASN A 219 1.09 -11.18 -4.74
CA ASN A 219 0.35 -10.65 -3.59
C ASN A 219 -0.98 -10.04 -4.04
N ILE A 220 -1.92 -9.87 -3.10
CA ILE A 220 -3.17 -9.14 -3.33
C ILE A 220 -3.20 -7.90 -2.45
N LEU A 221 -3.53 -6.75 -3.03
CA LEU A 221 -3.76 -5.51 -2.30
C LEU A 221 -5.14 -4.94 -2.69
N THR A 222 -5.99 -4.72 -1.71
CA THR A 222 -7.26 -4.01 -1.94
C THR A 222 -7.31 -2.74 -1.11
N THR A 223 -7.94 -1.70 -1.65
CA THR A 223 -8.21 -0.46 -0.92
C THR A 223 -9.70 -0.28 -0.71
N SER A 224 -10.06 0.28 0.45
CA SER A 224 -11.45 0.60 0.81
C SER A 224 -11.54 1.79 1.76
N PRO A 225 -12.51 2.72 1.63
CA PRO A 225 -12.95 3.51 2.76
C PRO A 225 -13.75 2.63 3.73
N SER A 226 -13.76 3.02 4.99
CA SER A 226 -14.68 2.49 5.98
C SER A 226 -15.95 3.32 6.02
N LEU A 227 -17.08 2.68 6.28
CA LEU A 227 -18.35 3.37 6.49
C LEU A 227 -18.36 4.16 7.81
N VAL A 228 -17.55 3.75 8.78
CA VAL A 228 -17.43 4.39 10.09
C VAL A 228 -15.96 4.73 10.34
N PRO A 229 -15.61 5.99 10.70
CA PRO A 229 -14.22 6.44 10.81
C PRO A 229 -13.32 5.62 11.73
N THR A 230 -13.90 5.01 12.77
CA THR A 230 -13.17 4.27 13.81
C THR A 230 -13.21 2.76 13.63
N ALA A 231 -14.07 2.24 12.73
CA ALA A 231 -14.25 0.81 12.57
C ALA A 231 -13.18 0.16 11.69
N PHE A 232 -12.64 0.92 10.73
CA PHE A 232 -11.66 0.47 9.74
C PHE A 232 -12.04 -0.91 9.16
N ARG A 233 -13.29 -1.03 8.76
CA ARG A 233 -13.86 -2.17 8.02
C ARG A 233 -14.12 -1.74 6.58
N PRO A 234 -13.77 -2.54 5.56
CA PRO A 234 -14.07 -2.19 4.17
C PRO A 234 -15.58 -2.06 3.94
N ALA A 235 -15.98 -1.16 3.05
CA ALA A 235 -17.39 -0.90 2.75
C ALA A 235 -18.09 -2.12 2.11
N LEU A 236 -17.35 -2.86 1.30
CA LEU A 236 -17.69 -4.21 0.84
C LEU A 236 -16.97 -5.22 1.75
N PRO A 237 -17.69 -6.00 2.59
CA PRO A 237 -17.06 -6.99 3.45
C PRO A 237 -16.32 -8.06 2.62
N SER A 238 -15.06 -8.32 2.95
CA SER A 238 -14.29 -9.39 2.30
C SER A 238 -14.65 -10.76 2.87
N SER A 239 -14.90 -11.73 1.99
CA SER A 239 -15.29 -13.11 2.35
C SER A 239 -14.20 -14.12 1.95
N TRP A 240 -12.97 -13.89 2.41
CA TRP A 240 -11.82 -14.74 2.07
C TRP A 240 -12.05 -16.21 2.46
N PRO A 241 -11.64 -17.18 1.61
CA PRO A 241 -11.66 -18.60 1.95
C PRO A 241 -10.90 -18.93 3.24
N SER A 242 -11.28 -20.03 3.90
CA SER A 242 -10.63 -20.48 5.13
C SER A 242 -9.13 -20.73 4.94
N GLY A 243 -8.31 -20.26 5.88
CA GLY A 243 -6.85 -20.44 5.85
C GLY A 243 -6.07 -19.28 5.21
N VAL A 244 -6.75 -18.32 4.57
CA VAL A 244 -6.10 -17.10 4.07
C VAL A 244 -5.73 -16.18 5.25
N GLN A 245 -4.45 -15.85 5.38
CA GLN A 245 -3.98 -14.88 6.36
C GLN A 245 -4.03 -13.46 5.79
N LEU A 246 -5.10 -12.75 6.14
CA LEU A 246 -5.32 -11.35 5.78
C LEU A 246 -4.61 -10.40 6.77
N THR A 247 -3.81 -9.49 6.23
CA THR A 247 -3.31 -8.33 6.98
C THR A 247 -4.17 -7.12 6.62
N ARG A 248 -4.86 -6.54 7.60
CA ARG A 248 -5.61 -5.29 7.42
C ARG A 248 -4.85 -4.14 8.06
N LEU A 249 -4.59 -3.10 7.29
CA LEU A 249 -3.98 -1.87 7.75
C LEU A 249 -4.97 -0.71 7.67
N ALA A 250 -5.00 0.10 8.71
CA ALA A 250 -5.68 1.38 8.69
C ALA A 250 -4.71 2.45 8.21
N VAL A 251 -5.21 3.37 7.38
CA VAL A 251 -4.45 4.53 6.90
C VAL A 251 -5.29 5.78 7.12
N ARG A 252 -4.73 6.79 7.80
CA ARG A 252 -5.37 8.10 7.94
C ARG A 252 -4.36 9.23 7.92
N ARG A 253 -4.87 10.43 7.63
CA ARG A 253 -4.10 11.66 7.84
C ARG A 253 -3.96 11.91 9.34
N ILE A 254 -2.77 12.30 9.78
CA ILE A 254 -2.56 12.73 11.16
C ILE A 254 -3.28 14.07 11.36
N GLU A 255 -4.23 14.09 12.29
CA GLU A 255 -4.97 15.30 12.62
C GLU A 255 -4.11 16.23 13.47
N VAL A 256 -4.24 17.53 13.22
CA VAL A 256 -3.69 18.54 14.11
C VAL A 256 -4.67 18.73 15.26
N VAL A 257 -4.18 18.51 16.47
CA VAL A 257 -4.95 18.74 17.70
C VAL A 257 -5.54 20.15 17.65
N LYS A 258 -6.84 20.28 17.95
CA LYS A 258 -7.49 21.60 18.04
C LYS A 258 -6.91 22.39 19.21
N PHE A 259 -7.03 23.71 19.20
CA PHE A 259 -6.65 24.49 20.38
C PHE A 259 -7.53 24.05 21.56
N ALA A 260 -6.92 23.95 22.75
CA ALA A 260 -7.68 23.62 23.94
C ALA A 260 -8.74 24.71 24.16
N PRO A 261 -9.97 24.35 24.59
CA PRO A 261 -10.88 25.36 25.08
C PRO A 261 -10.17 26.12 26.22
N GLU A 262 -10.24 27.45 26.20
CA GLU A 262 -9.59 28.37 27.16
C GLU A 262 -8.08 28.63 26.98
N MET A 263 -7.46 28.16 25.89
CA MET A 263 -6.09 28.56 25.55
C MET A 263 -6.01 30.06 25.25
N SER A 264 -4.99 30.75 25.80
CA SER A 264 -4.78 32.18 25.51
C SER A 264 -4.32 32.41 24.07
N ILE A 265 -4.50 33.62 23.56
CA ILE A 265 -4.10 33.98 22.18
C ILE A 265 -2.58 33.84 22.03
N GLU A 266 -1.81 34.25 23.04
CA GLU A 266 -0.35 34.20 23.07
C GLU A 266 0.15 32.75 23.06
N GLN A 267 -0.51 31.86 23.80
CA GLN A 267 -0.23 30.42 23.80
C GLN A 267 -0.57 29.80 22.44
N ALA A 268 -1.71 30.16 21.85
CA ALA A 268 -2.11 29.69 20.53
C ALA A 268 -1.13 30.14 19.44
N GLU A 269 -0.59 31.36 19.51
CA GLU A 269 0.42 31.88 18.59
C GLU A 269 1.77 31.18 18.75
N ALA A 270 2.19 30.91 19.99
CA ALA A 270 3.40 30.14 20.27
C ALA A 270 3.33 28.71 19.70
N GLU A 271 2.16 28.07 19.80
CA GLU A 271 1.95 26.71 19.27
C GLU A 271 1.60 26.67 17.77
N LYS A 272 1.21 27.80 17.17
CA LYS A 272 0.81 27.90 15.77
C LYS A 272 1.90 27.38 14.84
N GLY A 273 3.16 27.76 15.06
CA GLY A 273 4.28 27.33 14.21
C GLY A 273 4.43 25.81 14.17
N ALA A 274 4.54 25.17 15.34
CA ALA A 274 4.67 23.72 15.46
C ALA A 274 3.46 22.96 14.88
N ARG A 275 2.25 23.48 15.08
CA ARG A 275 1.01 22.89 14.56
C ARG A 275 0.89 23.02 13.04
N TRP A 276 1.26 24.17 12.49
CA TRP A 276 1.29 24.39 11.03
C TRP A 276 2.35 23.55 10.35
N ASP A 277 3.47 23.27 11.01
CA ASP A 277 4.49 22.37 10.49
C ASP A 277 3.96 20.93 10.32
N VAL A 278 3.09 20.45 11.22
CA VAL A 278 2.42 19.15 11.07
C VAL A 278 1.48 19.13 9.85
N VAL A 279 0.71 20.20 9.63
CA VAL A 279 -0.14 20.32 8.42
C VAL A 279 0.72 20.35 7.16
N ARG A 280 1.80 21.15 7.17
CA ARG A 280 2.68 21.39 6.02
C ARG A 280 3.42 20.13 5.59
N ARG A 281 3.80 19.27 6.54
CA ARG A 281 4.53 18.02 6.26
C ARG A 281 3.66 16.93 5.62
N GLY A 282 2.33 17.09 5.60
CA GLY A 282 1.44 16.12 4.95
C GLY A 282 1.58 14.71 5.52
N ARG A 283 1.56 14.59 6.86
CA ARG A 283 1.81 13.33 7.58
C ARG A 283 0.57 12.42 7.60
N PHE A 284 0.82 11.14 7.43
CA PHE A 284 -0.15 10.06 7.46
C PHE A 284 0.38 8.93 8.32
N GLU A 285 -0.50 8.24 9.03
CA GLU A 285 -0.14 7.05 9.79
C GLU A 285 -0.79 5.82 9.19
N CYS A 286 -0.06 4.71 9.24
CA CYS A 286 -0.46 3.39 8.80
C CYS A 286 -0.20 2.39 9.92
N TRP A 287 -1.20 1.59 10.31
CA TRP A 287 -1.05 0.63 11.41
C TRP A 287 -1.95 -0.60 11.22
N ARG A 288 -1.61 -1.70 11.87
CA ARG A 288 -2.38 -2.94 11.76
C ARG A 288 -3.69 -2.88 12.55
N VAL A 289 -4.79 -3.37 11.95
CA VAL A 289 -6.13 -3.43 12.55
C VAL A 289 -6.51 -4.88 12.84
N GLY A 290 -7.08 -5.15 14.02
CA GLY A 290 -7.70 -6.44 14.33
C GLY A 290 -6.76 -7.52 14.89
N GLY A 291 -5.55 -7.14 15.32
CA GLY A 291 -4.75 -7.97 16.24
C GLY A 291 -5.37 -7.96 17.64
N ALA A 292 -5.17 -9.03 18.42
CA ALA A 292 -5.63 -9.10 19.80
C ALA A 292 -5.04 -7.92 20.61
N GLY A 293 -5.88 -6.93 20.95
CA GLY A 293 -5.56 -5.87 21.91
C GLY A 293 -5.32 -4.45 21.39
N LEU A 294 -5.41 -4.16 20.08
CA LEU A 294 -5.00 -2.85 19.54
C LEU A 294 -6.21 -2.03 19.07
N GLY A 295 -6.68 -1.14 19.95
CA GLY A 295 -7.68 -0.12 19.66
C GLY A 295 -7.03 1.18 19.18
N PRO A 296 -7.78 2.11 18.58
CA PRO A 296 -7.21 3.38 18.13
C PRO A 296 -6.66 4.18 19.32
N ARG A 297 -5.40 4.67 19.22
CA ARG A 297 -4.79 5.60 20.17
C ARG A 297 -5.77 6.72 20.58
N ARG A 298 -5.96 6.88 21.89
CA ARG A 298 -6.08 8.22 22.48
C ARG A 298 -4.67 8.80 22.53
N HIS A 299 -4.51 10.04 22.07
CA HIS A 299 -3.25 10.79 22.13
C HIS A 299 -2.58 10.64 23.52
N GLY A 300 -1.34 10.15 23.56
CA GLY A 300 -0.47 10.37 24.71
C GLY A 300 0.18 9.20 25.45
N ASN A 301 0.19 7.94 24.95
CA ASN A 301 1.01 6.90 25.60
C ASN A 301 1.85 6.06 24.64
N ALA A 302 3.13 5.97 24.96
CA ALA A 302 4.14 5.10 24.35
C ALA A 302 3.94 3.66 24.85
N GLY A 303 3.08 2.93 24.15
CA GLY A 303 3.04 1.47 24.17
C GLY A 303 3.11 1.02 22.71
N GLU A 304 4.00 0.08 22.41
CA GLU A 304 4.38 -0.37 21.07
C GLU A 304 3.17 -0.97 20.31
N GLU A 305 2.45 -0.14 19.56
CA GLU A 305 1.55 -0.60 18.51
C GLU A 305 2.31 -0.62 17.18
N GLN A 306 2.28 -1.76 16.46
CA GLN A 306 2.96 -1.93 15.17
C GLN A 306 2.34 -1.01 14.11
N GLY A 307 3.00 0.11 13.81
CA GLY A 307 2.60 1.06 12.78
C GLY A 307 3.76 1.99 12.38
N PHE A 308 3.56 2.78 11.34
CA PHE A 308 4.56 3.74 10.84
C PHE A 308 3.91 5.01 10.29
N VAL A 309 4.72 6.05 10.14
CA VAL A 309 4.29 7.35 9.60
C VAL A 309 4.95 7.58 8.24
N PHE A 310 4.21 8.15 7.31
CA PHE A 310 4.73 8.57 6.02
C PHE A 310 4.24 9.97 5.66
N CYS A 311 5.03 10.69 4.87
CA CYS A 311 4.77 12.03 4.41
C CYS A 311 4.41 12.03 2.93
N VAL A 312 3.41 12.81 2.55
CA VAL A 312 3.04 13.04 1.16
C VAL A 312 3.36 14.48 0.79
N GLY A 313 4.42 14.66 0.02
CA GLY A 313 4.89 15.95 -0.48
C GLY A 313 4.53 16.19 -1.95
N ARG A 314 4.89 17.37 -2.45
CA ARG A 314 4.74 17.70 -3.89
C ARG A 314 5.54 16.75 -4.76
N GLU A 315 6.75 16.41 -4.33
CA GLU A 315 7.70 15.60 -5.12
C GLU A 315 7.43 14.11 -5.03
N GLY A 316 6.93 13.61 -3.89
CA GLY A 316 6.69 12.17 -3.74
C GLY A 316 6.17 11.79 -2.36
N VAL A 317 6.45 10.55 -1.98
CA VAL A 317 6.06 9.95 -0.70
C VAL A 317 7.32 9.41 -0.02
N SER A 318 7.47 9.68 1.28
CA SER A 318 8.60 9.23 2.08
C SER A 318 8.13 8.66 3.41
N VAL A 319 8.83 7.64 3.93
CA VAL A 319 8.53 7.05 5.24
C VAL A 319 9.38 7.74 6.30
N GLU A 320 8.76 8.15 7.41
CA GLU A 320 9.49 8.72 8.54
C GLU A 320 10.15 7.58 9.32
N ARG A 321 11.47 7.60 9.40
CA ARG A 321 12.24 6.70 10.26
C ARG A 321 12.46 7.38 11.60
N GLU A 322 12.08 6.71 12.69
CA GLU A 322 12.51 7.13 14.02
C GLU A 322 14.03 6.91 14.09
N GLU A 323 14.80 7.99 14.20
CA GLU A 323 16.21 7.90 14.59
C GLU A 323 16.23 7.30 16.01
N ARG A 324 16.59 6.01 16.10
CA ARG A 324 16.97 5.40 17.38
C ARG A 324 18.26 6.08 17.83
N GLY A 325 18.11 7.11 18.67
CA GLY A 325 19.21 7.72 19.43
C GLY A 325 19.80 6.76 20.45
#